data_AF-A0A7V2U0N2-F1
#
_entry.id   AF-A0A7V2U0N2-F1
#
_cell.length_a   1.000
_cell.length_b   1.000
_cell.length_c   1.000
_cell.angle_alpha   90.00
_cell.angle_beta   90.00
_cell.angle_gamma   90.00
#
_symmetry.space_group_name_H-M   'P 1'
#
loop_
_entity.id
_entity.type
_entity.pdbx_description
1 polymer ?
#
loop_
_entity_poly.entity_id
_entity_poly.type
_entity_poly.pdbx_seq_one_letter_code
_entity_poly.pdbx_strand_id
1 'polypeptide(L)' 'MKKRLAVFIDGEIIRVARERAAEEGRSLDRLIRDALVWYLANKGPFQKGREHADQLFCGRPMRLGRRQFREIINADAFE' A
#
# COMPACT_ATOMS: atom_id res chain seq x y z
N MET A 1 9.65 10.83 6.62
CA MET A 1 9.81 10.88 8.10
C MET A 1 9.49 9.50 8.68
N LYS A 2 10.26 8.99 9.64
CA LYS A 2 9.98 7.70 10.30
C LYS A 2 9.13 7.93 11.56
N LYS A 3 8.09 7.11 11.78
CA LYS A 3 7.30 7.07 13.02
C LYS A 3 7.49 5.71 13.69
N ARG A 4 7.63 5.69 15.01
CA ARG A 4 7.76 4.45 15.79
C ARG A 4 6.35 3.92 16.11
N LEU A 5 6.12 2.65 15.82
CA LEU A 5 4.89 1.93 16.16
C LEU A 5 5.24 0.84 17.18
N ALA A 6 4.41 0.72 18.22
CA ALA A 6 4.45 -0.42 19.13
C ALA A 6 3.28 -1.35 18.77
N VAL A 7 3.56 -2.62 18.53
CA VAL A 7 2.58 -3.62 18.13
C VAL A 7 2.81 -4.88 18.97
N PHE A 8 1.72 -5.48 19.45
CA PHE A 8 1.78 -6.80 20.08
C PHE A 8 1.74 -7.87 18.99
N ILE A 9 2.75 -8.74 18.99
CA ILE A 9 2.90 -9.84 18.05
C ILE A 9 3.16 -11.10 18.88
N ASP A 10 2.61 -12.23 18.43
CA ASP A 10 2.88 -13.53 19.04
C ASP A 10 4.40 -13.82 19.09
N GLY A 11 4.86 -14.36 20.22
CA GLY A 11 6.26 -14.69 20.45
C GLY A 11 6.81 -15.71 19.45
N GLU A 12 6.01 -16.70 19.06
CA GLU A 12 6.42 -17.72 18.07
C GLU A 12 6.61 -17.11 16.68
N ILE A 13 5.76 -16.15 16.30
CA ILE A 13 5.91 -15.43 15.03
C ILE A 13 7.22 -14.64 15.03
N ILE A 14 7.56 -13.98 16.15
CA ILE A 14 8.83 -13.27 16.29
C ILE A 14 10.03 -14.21 16.26
N ARG A 15 9.93 -15.40 16.89
CA ARG A 15 10.98 -16.41 16.88
C ARG A 15 11.29 -16.85 15.46
N VAL A 16 10.28 -17.30 14.72
CA VAL A 16 10.40 -17.75 13.33
C VAL A 16 10.93 -16.63 12.42
N ALA A 17 10.45 -15.39 12.61
CA ALA A 17 10.93 -14.25 11.82
C ALA A 17 12.41 -13.94 12.06
N ARG A 18 12.92 -14.14 13.29
CA ARG A 18 14.35 -13.96 13.62
C ARG A 18 15.21 -15.05 13.03
N GLU A 19 14.78 -16.31 13.11
CA GLU A 19 15.47 -17.45 12.51
C GLU A 19 15.65 -17.22 11.01
N ARG A 20 14.55 -16.89 10.32
CA ARG A 20 14.56 -16.56 8.90
C ARG A 20 15.45 -15.36 8.56
N ALA A 21 15.44 -14.31 9.39
CA ALA A 21 16.30 -13.14 9.19
C ALA A 21 17.80 -13.52 9.29
N ALA A 22 18.15 -14.40 10.22
CA ALA A 22 19.51 -14.91 10.38
C ALA A 22 19.94 -15.79 9.19
N GLU A 23 19.08 -16.70 8.75
CA GLU A 23 19.31 -17.56 7.56
C GLU A 23 19.52 -16.73 6.29
N GLU A 24 18.73 -15.67 6.10
CA GLU A 24 18.82 -14.77 4.95
C GLU A 24 19.91 -13.68 5.09
N GLY A 25 20.66 -13.65 6.20
CA GLY A 25 21.72 -12.65 6.43
C GLY A 25 21.22 -11.19 6.45
N ARG A 26 19.97 -10.95 6.85
CA ARG A 26 19.29 -9.64 6.80
C ARG A 26 18.74 -9.25 8.16
N SER A 27 18.47 -7.96 8.36
CA SER A 27 17.85 -7.50 9.60
C SER A 27 16.36 -7.86 9.68
N LEU A 28 15.86 -8.07 10.90
CA LEU A 28 14.44 -8.30 11.16
C LEU A 28 13.57 -7.11 10.69
N ASP A 29 14.04 -5.86 10.82
CA ASP A 29 13.34 -4.68 10.28
C ASP A 29 13.10 -4.79 8.77
N ARG A 30 14.13 -5.20 8.02
CA ARG A 30 14.03 -5.38 6.58
C ARG A 30 13.09 -6.54 6.23
N LEU A 31 13.11 -7.61 7.01
CA LEU A 31 12.18 -8.75 6.83
C LEU A 31 10.72 -8.35 7.03
N ILE A 32 10.43 -7.65 8.13
CA ILE A 32 9.08 -7.17 8.44
C ILE A 32 8.61 -6.15 7.40
N ARG A 33 9.49 -5.23 6.98
CA ARG A 33 9.16 -4.22 5.97
C ARG A 33 8.75 -4.85 4.64
N ASP A 34 9.54 -5.78 4.12
CA ASP A 34 9.27 -6.40 2.83
C ASP A 34 7.96 -7.22 2.90
N ALA A 35 7.71 -7.91 4.01
CA ALA A 35 6.45 -8.62 4.22
C ALA A 35 5.24 -7.69 4.24
N LEU A 36 5.34 -6.52 4.88
CA LEU A 36 4.27 -5.51 4.89
C LEU A 36 4.03 -4.92 3.50
N VAL A 37 5.09 -4.59 2.76
CA VAL A 37 4.99 -4.10 1.38
C VAL A 37 4.32 -5.15 0.49
N TRP A 38 4.77 -6.40 0.57
CA TRP A 38 4.20 -7.51 -0.18
C TRP A 38 2.72 -7.74 0.15
N TYR A 39 2.35 -7.69 1.43
CA TYR A 39 0.96 -7.85 1.87
C TYR A 39 0.06 -6.73 1.36
N LEU A 40 0.55 -5.49 1.39
CA LEU A 40 -0.20 -4.32 0.91
C LEU A 40 -0.31 -4.32 -0.62
N ALA A 41 0.75 -4.71 -1.33
CA ALA A 41 0.74 -4.80 -2.79
C ALA A 41 -0.17 -5.92 -3.30
N ASN A 42 -0.12 -7.10 -2.66
CA ASN A 42 -0.94 -8.25 -3.05
C ASN A 42 -2.38 -8.22 -2.54
N LYS A 43 -2.72 -7.25 -1.68
CA LYS A 43 -4.13 -6.96 -1.40
C LYS A 43 -4.89 -6.39 -2.61
N GLY A 44 -4.18 -6.11 -3.72
CA GLY A 44 -4.73 -5.40 -4.87
C GLY A 44 -5.20 -4.00 -4.47
N PRO A 45 -5.50 -3.10 -5.43
CA PRO A 45 -6.35 -1.98 -5.09
C PRO A 45 -7.65 -2.57 -4.54
N PHE A 46 -8.03 -2.16 -3.31
CA PHE A 46 -9.25 -2.57 -2.63
C PHE A 46 -10.35 -2.81 -3.66
N GLN A 47 -10.95 -4.00 -3.73
CA GLN A 47 -12.08 -4.26 -4.65
C GLN A 47 -13.16 -3.17 -4.50
N LYS A 48 -13.42 -2.74 -3.26
CA LYS A 48 -14.26 -1.58 -2.95
C LYS A 48 -13.77 -0.26 -3.54
N GLY A 49 -12.46 -0.02 -3.55
CA GLY A 49 -11.86 1.17 -4.16
C GLY A 49 -11.95 1.15 -5.68
N ARG A 50 -11.81 -0.02 -6.32
CA ARG A 50 -12.01 -0.18 -7.77
C ARG A 50 -13.46 0.02 -8.17
N GLU A 51 -14.41 -0.63 -7.49
CA GLU A 51 -15.84 -0.45 -7.76
C GLU A 51 -16.30 0.99 -7.50
N HIS A 52 -15.78 1.63 -6.44
CA HIS A 52 -16.07 3.02 -6.15
C HIS A 52 -15.47 3.97 -7.19
N ALA A 53 -14.22 3.73 -7.63
CA ALA A 53 -13.61 4.49 -8.71
C ALA A 53 -14.38 4.28 -10.03
N ASP A 54 -14.75 3.05 -10.37
CA ASP A 54 -15.53 2.74 -11.56
C ASP A 54 -16.90 3.43 -11.55
N GLN A 55 -17.62 3.42 -10.42
CA GLN A 55 -18.86 4.18 -10.27
C GLN A 55 -18.68 5.69 -10.37
N LEU A 56 -17.58 6.23 -9.81
CA LEU A 56 -17.31 7.67 -9.77
C LEU A 56 -16.85 8.21 -11.13
N PHE A 57 -16.03 7.44 -11.85
CA PHE A 57 -15.35 7.85 -13.08
C PHE A 57 -16.03 7.29 -14.35
N CYS A 58 -16.50 6.05 -14.33
CA CYS A 58 -17.03 5.36 -15.52
C CYS A 58 -18.56 5.22 -15.51
N GLY A 59 -19.19 5.14 -14.32
CA GLY A 59 -20.62 4.87 -14.15
C GLY A 59 -21.57 6.03 -14.51
N ARG A 60 -21.04 7.24 -14.72
CA ARG A 60 -21.78 8.41 -15.22
C ARG A 60 -20.88 9.21 -16.16
N PRO A 61 -21.40 9.90 -17.19
CA PRO A 61 -20.60 10.85 -17.93
C PRO A 61 -20.09 11.91 -16.97
N MET A 62 -18.79 11.86 -16.70
CA MET A 62 -18.09 12.80 -15.84
C MET A 62 -18.33 14.22 -16.35
N ARG A 63 -19.17 14.98 -15.65
CA ARG A 63 -19.30 16.43 -15.86
C ARG A 63 -18.16 17.16 -15.17
N LEU A 64 -16.93 16.78 -15.49
CA LEU A 64 -15.75 17.50 -15.01
C LEU A 64 -15.74 18.88 -15.66
N GLY A 65 -15.74 19.92 -14.83
CA GLY A 65 -15.45 21.26 -15.34
C GLY A 65 -14.02 21.32 -15.90
N ARG A 66 -13.77 22.18 -16.89
CA ARG A 66 -12.43 22.35 -17.52
C ARG A 66 -11.28 22.59 -16.54
N ARG A 67 -11.57 23.07 -15.31
CA ARG A 67 -10.57 23.26 -14.26
C ARG A 67 -10.20 21.95 -13.58
N GLN A 68 -11.19 21.17 -13.17
CA GLN A 68 -11.00 19.86 -12.53
C GLN A 68 -10.32 18.86 -13.48
N PHE A 69 -10.66 18.93 -14.77
CA PHE A 69 -9.98 18.13 -15.78
C PHE A 69 -8.48 18.46 -15.92
N ARG A 70 -8.12 19.75 -15.88
CA ARG A 70 -6.72 20.19 -15.91
C ARG A 70 -5.96 19.82 -14.63
N GLU A 71 -6.61 19.89 -13.48
CA GLU A 71 -6.01 19.48 -12.20
C GLU A 71 -5.65 17.98 -12.21
N ILE A 72 -6.51 17.12 -12.80
CA ILE A 72 -6.23 15.69 -12.94
C ILE A 72 -5.08 15.42 -13.91
N ILE A 73 -5.10 16.01 -15.12
CA ILE A 73 -4.02 15.83 -16.10
C ILE A 73 -2.66 16.30 -15.58
N ASN A 74 -2.64 17.39 -14.81
CA ASN A 74 -1.39 17.91 -14.26
C ASN A 74 -0.90 17.14 -13.02
N ALA A 75 -1.76 16.35 -12.37
CA ALA A 75 -1.37 15.51 -11.25
C ALA A 75 -0.58 14.27 -11.71
N ASP A 76 -0.92 13.70 -12.87
CA ASP A 76 -0.19 12.56 -13.48
C ASP A 76 1.18 12.97 -14.08
N ALA A 77 1.47 14.27 -14.20
CA ALA A 77 2.75 14.76 -14.73
C ALA A 77 3.88 14.77 -13.69
N PHE A 78 3.63 14.32 -12.45
CA PHE A 78 4.58 14.37 -11.33
C PHE A 78 4.85 13.01 -10.66
N GLU A 79 4.63 11.89 -11.35
CA GLU A 79 5.23 10.58 -10.98
C GLU A 79 6.47 10.24 -11.81
#